data_AF-A0A2S7QTB7-F1
#
_entry.id   AF-A0A2S7QTB7-F1
#
_cell.length_a   1.000
_cell.length_b   1.000
_cell.length_c   1.000
_cell.angle_alpha   90.00
_cell.angle_beta   90.00
_cell.angle_gamma   90.00
#
_symmetry.space_group_name_H-M   'P 1'
#
loop_
_entity.id
_entity.type
_entity.pdbx_description
1 polymer ?
#
loop_
_entity_poly.entity_id
_entity_poly.type
_entity_poly.pdbx_seq_one_letter_code
_entity_poly.pdbx_strand_id
1 'polypeptide(L)'
;MSVDTRSNYANPRSNEVQVEWLQESGYTSSNTTLRDHLWDAINHDSGIVAVPETWAAEKGLPMGSTFPWNPTKKIYFVNAFHGLHCVILHGIPQRHQPIPRPPPYHPLPGPNPSRHPLYRRRHTASNDTPDMRPVTGEGQVRQCRSWDALKAWTMDNPGCYRYGDPNVEDVQESQIPRMRYCEEGNPDLGLIRAYFDKDAEWRPADDRVWSWFDNMDG
;
A
#
# COMPACT_ATOMS: atom_id res chain seq x y z
N MET A 1 15.05 7.30 29.93
CA MET A 1 14.90 8.21 28.78
C MET A 1 14.62 7.36 27.56
N SER A 2 13.42 7.45 26.97
CA SER A 2 13.11 6.74 25.72
C SER A 2 13.90 7.41 24.60
N VAL A 3 14.72 6.64 23.88
CA VAL A 3 15.41 7.13 22.68
C VAL A 3 14.34 7.48 21.63
N ASP A 4 14.35 8.73 21.13
CA ASP A 4 13.52 9.15 19.98
C ASP A 4 14.02 8.40 18.74
N THR A 5 13.48 7.19 18.54
CA THR A 5 13.82 6.36 17.40
C THR A 5 12.89 6.70 16.26
N ARG A 6 13.43 6.92 15.06
CA ARG A 6 12.65 7.27 13.87
C ARG A 6 12.87 6.25 12.77
N SER A 7 11.97 6.20 11.80
CA SER A 7 12.21 5.43 10.58
C SER A 7 13.36 6.05 9.78
N ASN A 8 14.23 5.22 9.21
CA ASN A 8 15.44 5.68 8.50
C ASN A 8 15.14 6.50 7.23
N TYR A 9 13.96 6.30 6.64
CA TYR A 9 13.59 6.85 5.33
C TYR A 9 12.52 7.94 5.45
N ALA A 10 11.27 7.56 5.75
CA ALA A 10 10.15 8.49 5.86
C ALA A 10 10.13 9.33 7.15
N ASN A 11 11.05 9.05 8.10
CA ASN A 11 11.20 9.77 9.35
C ASN A 11 10.01 9.82 10.36
N PRO A 12 8.95 8.97 10.32
CA PRO A 12 7.95 8.96 11.40
C PRO A 12 8.57 8.54 12.73
N ARG A 13 8.08 9.13 13.82
CA ARG A 13 8.56 8.85 15.17
C ARG A 13 8.06 7.46 15.60
N SER A 14 8.90 6.72 16.31
CA SER A 14 8.45 5.50 17.00
C SER A 14 7.49 5.89 18.13
N ASN A 15 6.44 5.08 18.32
CA ASN A 15 5.47 5.26 19.40
C ASN A 15 4.79 6.64 19.35
N GLU A 16 4.59 7.17 18.15
CA GLU A 16 3.97 8.47 17.90
C GLU A 16 2.47 8.45 18.18
N VAL A 17 1.82 7.33 17.86
CA VAL A 17 0.38 7.14 18.04
C VAL A 17 0.10 5.91 18.87
N GLN A 18 -0.91 6.03 19.73
CA GLN A 18 -1.43 4.94 20.54
C GLN A 18 -2.72 4.46 19.89
N VAL A 19 -2.75 3.18 19.54
CA VAL A 19 -3.90 2.56 18.87
C VAL A 19 -4.36 1.39 19.71
N GLU A 20 -5.62 1.41 20.11
CA GLU A 20 -6.25 0.29 20.77
C GLU A 20 -6.47 -0.85 19.78
N TRP A 21 -6.08 -2.06 20.17
CA TRP A 21 -6.37 -3.25 19.37
C TRP A 21 -7.81 -3.67 19.57
N LEU A 22 -8.59 -3.62 18.49
CA LEU A 22 -9.97 -4.06 18.43
C LEU A 22 -10.06 -5.31 17.56
N GLN A 23 -10.55 -6.41 18.12
CA GLN A 23 -10.81 -7.64 17.38
C GLN A 23 -12.04 -7.50 16.48
N GLU A 24 -13.04 -6.73 16.93
CA GLU A 24 -14.26 -6.43 16.17
C GLU A 24 -14.23 -5.00 15.61
N SER A 25 -14.28 -4.90 14.29
CA SER A 25 -14.35 -3.65 13.54
C SER A 25 -15.07 -3.89 12.21
N GLY A 26 -15.36 -2.84 11.45
CA GLY A 26 -15.85 -2.98 10.08
C GLY A 26 -14.93 -3.86 9.22
N TYR A 27 -13.62 -3.74 9.38
CA TYR A 27 -12.60 -4.52 8.64
C TYR A 27 -12.52 -6.00 9.03
N THR A 28 -13.11 -6.39 10.17
CA THR A 28 -13.18 -7.77 10.66
C THR A 28 -14.62 -8.28 10.77
N SER A 29 -15.59 -7.54 10.24
CA SER A 29 -17.02 -7.88 10.31
C SER A 29 -17.33 -9.23 9.62
N SER A 30 -18.33 -9.94 10.15
CA SER A 30 -18.93 -11.09 9.50
C SER A 30 -19.76 -10.71 8.27
N ASN A 31 -20.20 -9.44 8.17
CA ASN A 31 -20.81 -8.90 6.96
C ASN A 31 -19.72 -8.71 5.90
N THR A 32 -19.64 -9.67 4.98
CA THR A 32 -18.61 -9.73 3.94
C THR A 32 -18.66 -8.52 3.02
N THR A 33 -19.86 -8.07 2.62
CA THR A 33 -20.05 -6.89 1.78
C THR A 33 -19.46 -5.64 2.43
N LEU A 34 -19.87 -5.32 3.66
CA LEU A 34 -19.34 -4.16 4.40
C LEU A 34 -17.82 -4.24 4.52
N ARG A 35 -17.33 -5.40 4.98
CA ARG A 35 -15.91 -5.62 5.22
C ARG A 35 -15.10 -5.45 3.94
N ASP A 36 -15.53 -6.05 2.85
CA ASP A 36 -14.78 -6.06 1.60
C ASP A 36 -14.82 -4.67 0.92
N HIS A 37 -15.92 -3.92 1.02
CA HIS A 37 -15.94 -2.49 0.64
C HIS A 37 -14.96 -1.64 1.45
N LEU A 38 -14.84 -1.88 2.76
CA LEU A 38 -13.89 -1.16 3.59
C LEU A 38 -12.44 -1.46 3.18
N TRP A 39 -12.11 -2.73 2.86
CA TRP A 39 -10.78 -3.10 2.38
C TRP A 39 -10.48 -2.56 0.98
N ASP A 40 -11.46 -2.57 0.07
CA ASP A 40 -11.34 -2.04 -1.30
C ASP A 40 -11.14 -0.51 -1.30
N ALA A 41 -11.80 0.21 -0.38
CA ALA A 41 -11.66 1.65 -0.24
C ALA A 41 -10.28 2.12 0.27
N ILE A 42 -9.41 1.21 0.71
CA ILE A 42 -8.08 1.59 1.18
C ILE A 42 -7.18 1.92 -0.01
N ASN A 43 -6.87 3.21 -0.18
CA ASN A 43 -5.88 3.66 -1.15
C ASN A 43 -4.48 3.15 -0.75
N HIS A 44 -3.92 2.28 -1.59
CA HIS A 44 -2.58 1.74 -1.47
C HIS A 44 -1.63 2.18 -2.61
N ASP A 45 -2.10 3.03 -3.51
CA ASP A 45 -1.39 3.53 -4.70
C ASP A 45 -0.17 4.38 -4.33
N SER A 46 -0.28 5.16 -3.26
CA SER A 46 0.80 6.01 -2.74
C SER A 46 2.03 5.22 -2.26
N GLY A 47 1.96 3.88 -2.26
CA GLY A 47 3.08 3.02 -1.91
C GLY A 47 4.27 3.06 -2.85
N ILE A 48 4.12 3.64 -4.04
CA ILE A 48 5.21 3.77 -5.01
C ILE A 48 5.65 5.23 -5.03
N VAL A 49 6.92 5.45 -4.70
CA VAL A 49 7.50 6.78 -4.54
C VAL A 49 8.64 7.00 -5.52
N ALA A 50 8.79 8.25 -5.96
CA ALA A 50 9.92 8.69 -6.78
C ALA A 50 10.76 9.69 -5.97
N VAL A 51 11.97 9.28 -5.58
CA VAL A 51 12.89 10.08 -4.75
C VAL A 51 14.14 10.45 -5.55
N PRO A 52 14.83 11.57 -5.24
CA PRO A 52 16.08 11.92 -5.91
C PRO A 52 17.14 10.82 -5.78
N GLU A 53 17.88 10.59 -6.86
CA GLU A 53 18.97 9.60 -6.90
C GLU A 53 20.04 9.87 -5.82
N THR A 54 20.38 11.15 -5.59
CA THR A 54 21.33 11.57 -4.56
C THR A 54 20.84 11.21 -3.16
N TRP A 55 19.57 11.49 -2.86
CA TRP A 55 18.96 11.11 -1.58
C TRP A 55 18.96 9.60 -1.38
N ALA A 56 18.65 8.82 -2.42
CA ALA A 56 18.67 7.37 -2.34
C ALA A 56 20.08 6.82 -2.07
N ALA A 57 21.09 7.39 -2.73
CA ALA A 57 22.50 7.06 -2.49
C ALA A 57 22.95 7.39 -1.06
N GLU A 58 22.59 8.57 -0.55
CA GLU A 58 22.88 8.98 0.84
C GLU A 58 22.24 8.05 1.87
N LYS A 59 21.04 7.55 1.58
CA LYS A 59 20.32 6.58 2.42
C LYS A 59 20.80 5.14 2.24
N GLY A 60 21.78 4.89 1.38
CA GLY A 60 22.31 3.56 1.10
C GLY A 60 21.29 2.63 0.44
N LEU A 61 20.30 3.18 -0.25
CA LEU A 61 19.33 2.38 -0.99
C LEU A 61 19.99 1.80 -2.25
N PRO A 62 19.68 0.54 -2.62
CA PRO A 62 20.04 0.01 -3.92
C PRO A 62 19.50 0.90 -5.04
N MET A 63 20.21 0.97 -6.17
CA MET A 63 19.74 1.76 -7.31
C MET A 63 18.44 1.18 -7.86
N GLY A 64 17.36 1.93 -7.69
CA GLY A 64 16.05 1.58 -8.21
C GLY A 64 15.92 1.88 -9.70
N SER A 65 14.75 1.55 -10.26
CA SER A 65 14.41 1.91 -11.63
C SER A 65 14.29 3.42 -11.79
N THR A 66 14.72 3.94 -12.95
CA THR A 66 14.59 5.36 -13.27
C THR A 66 13.11 5.74 -13.39
N PHE A 67 12.74 6.89 -12.81
CA PHE A 67 11.40 7.42 -12.94
C PHE A 67 11.16 7.94 -14.38
N PRO A 68 10.13 7.45 -15.10
CA PRO A 68 9.96 7.78 -16.53
C PRO A 68 9.83 9.28 -16.82
N TRP A 69 9.23 10.04 -15.91
CA TRP A 69 8.94 11.46 -16.12
C TRP A 69 10.08 12.38 -15.65
N ASN A 70 10.97 11.88 -14.79
CA ASN A 70 12.13 12.63 -14.32
C ASN A 70 13.32 11.71 -14.07
N PRO A 71 14.34 11.70 -14.95
CA PRO A 71 15.45 10.75 -14.87
C PRO A 71 16.36 10.94 -13.64
N THR A 72 16.26 12.08 -12.96
CA THR A 72 16.99 12.37 -11.72
C THR A 72 16.41 11.66 -10.49
N LYS A 73 15.21 11.07 -10.62
CA LYS A 73 14.52 10.34 -9.56
C LYS A 73 14.56 8.83 -9.81
N LYS A 74 14.56 8.06 -8.74
CA LYS A 74 14.45 6.59 -8.74
C LYS A 74 13.17 6.15 -8.04
N ILE A 75 12.61 5.05 -8.49
CA ILE A 75 11.36 4.48 -7.98
C ILE A 75 11.64 3.49 -6.87
N TYR A 76 10.88 3.57 -5.79
CA TYR A 76 10.90 2.62 -4.68
C TYR A 76 9.49 2.24 -4.21
N PHE A 77 9.38 1.07 -3.59
CA PHE A 77 8.18 0.61 -2.91
C PHE A 77 8.29 0.86 -1.40
N VAL A 78 7.24 1.44 -0.82
CA VAL A 78 7.10 1.60 0.61
C VAL A 78 6.51 0.33 1.19
N ASN A 79 7.29 -0.40 1.98
CA ASN A 79 6.91 -1.72 2.52
C ASN A 79 5.54 -1.77 3.21
N ALA A 80 5.12 -0.70 3.88
CA ALA A 80 3.83 -0.68 4.59
C ALA A 80 2.65 -0.71 3.59
N PHE A 81 2.73 0.08 2.52
CA PHE A 81 1.74 0.09 1.45
C PHE A 81 1.81 -1.17 0.60
N HIS A 82 3.00 -1.68 0.30
CA HIS A 82 3.15 -2.96 -0.41
C HIS A 82 2.51 -4.13 0.38
N GLY A 83 2.73 -4.17 1.70
CA GLY A 83 2.10 -5.17 2.55
C GLY A 83 0.57 -5.07 2.57
N LEU A 84 0.04 -3.85 2.53
CA LEU A 84 -1.40 -3.60 2.46
C LEU A 84 -1.98 -4.03 1.10
N HIS A 85 -1.32 -3.65 -0.01
CA HIS A 85 -1.66 -4.08 -1.36
C HIS A 85 -1.79 -5.61 -1.45
N CYS A 86 -0.79 -6.36 -0.94
CA CYS A 86 -0.84 -7.83 -0.96
C CYS A 86 -1.99 -8.40 -0.13
N VAL A 87 -2.31 -7.82 1.03
CA VAL A 87 -3.44 -8.28 1.85
C VAL A 87 -4.77 -8.04 1.14
N ILE A 88 -4.93 -6.90 0.45
CA ILE A 88 -6.14 -6.60 -0.32
C ILE A 88 -6.25 -7.52 -1.53
N LEU A 89 -5.18 -7.60 -2.34
CA LEU A 89 -5.10 -8.40 -3.57
C LEU A 89 -5.30 -9.89 -3.33
N HIS A 90 -4.87 -10.44 -2.19
CA HIS A 90 -5.08 -11.85 -1.88
C HIS A 90 -6.30 -12.09 -1.00
N GLY A 91 -6.68 -11.14 -0.14
CA GLY A 91 -7.72 -11.32 0.85
C GLY A 91 -9.14 -11.20 0.30
N ILE A 92 -9.41 -10.23 -0.57
CA ILE A 92 -10.74 -10.05 -1.18
C ILE A 92 -11.03 -11.17 -2.18
N PRO A 93 -10.15 -11.48 -3.15
CA PRO A 93 -10.55 -12.37 -4.23
C PRO A 93 -10.68 -13.82 -3.79
N GLN A 94 -9.83 -14.32 -2.88
CA GLN A 94 -9.96 -15.67 -2.30
C GLN A 94 -11.32 -15.93 -1.65
N ARG A 95 -12.09 -14.89 -1.34
CA ARG A 95 -13.42 -14.99 -0.72
C ARG A 95 -14.56 -14.97 -1.73
N HIS A 96 -14.38 -14.33 -2.88
CA HIS A 96 -15.41 -14.15 -3.90
C HIS A 96 -15.25 -15.08 -5.11
N GLN A 97 -14.02 -15.50 -5.43
CA GLN A 97 -13.72 -16.36 -6.57
C GLN A 97 -12.58 -17.32 -6.18
N PRO A 98 -12.65 -18.63 -6.53
CA PRO A 98 -11.47 -19.48 -6.49
C PRO A 98 -10.51 -19.05 -7.61
N ILE A 99 -9.66 -18.04 -7.36
CA ILE A 99 -8.65 -17.63 -8.34
C ILE A 99 -7.69 -18.81 -8.58
N PRO A 100 -7.49 -19.24 -9.84
CA PRO A 100 -6.37 -20.11 -10.18
C PRO A 100 -5.08 -19.33 -9.95
N ARG A 101 -4.32 -19.70 -8.89
CA ARG A 101 -2.97 -19.25 -8.48
C ARG A 101 -2.60 -17.79 -8.82
N PRO A 102 -2.21 -16.95 -7.84
CA PRO A 102 -1.75 -15.60 -8.13
C PRO A 102 -0.59 -15.61 -9.16
N PRO A 103 -0.44 -14.53 -9.95
CA PRO A 103 0.60 -14.44 -10.95
C PRO A 103 1.97 -14.76 -10.31
N PRO A 104 2.85 -15.48 -11.00
CA PRO A 104 4.10 -16.03 -10.44
C PRO A 104 5.06 -14.96 -9.89
N TYR A 105 4.83 -13.69 -10.20
CA TYR A 105 5.63 -12.53 -9.79
C TYR A 105 5.14 -11.86 -8.49
N HIS A 106 3.99 -12.27 -7.97
CA HIS A 106 3.57 -11.96 -6.60
C HIS A 106 3.82 -13.19 -5.75
N PRO A 107 5.01 -13.32 -5.15
CA PRO A 107 5.21 -14.38 -4.19
C PRO A 107 4.16 -14.17 -3.10
N LEU A 108 3.17 -15.07 -3.08
CA LEU A 108 2.37 -15.30 -1.89
C LEU A 108 3.34 -15.30 -0.70
N PRO A 109 2.94 -14.79 0.47
CA PRO A 109 3.66 -15.12 1.68
C PRO A 109 3.77 -16.63 1.67
N GLY A 110 4.99 -17.15 1.48
CA GLY A 110 5.23 -18.57 1.59
C GLY A 110 4.75 -19.04 2.97
N PRO A 111 4.75 -20.35 3.26
CA PRO A 111 4.25 -20.91 4.51
C PRO A 111 4.95 -20.41 5.79
N ASN A 112 5.82 -19.39 5.69
CA ASN A 112 6.48 -18.73 6.79
C ASN A 112 5.93 -17.29 6.98
N PRO A 113 4.75 -17.13 7.63
CA PRO A 113 4.17 -15.81 7.93
C PRO A 113 5.10 -14.91 8.76
N SER A 114 6.14 -15.46 9.39
CA SER A 114 7.15 -14.73 10.16
C SER A 114 8.04 -13.79 9.34
N ARG A 115 8.05 -13.89 8.00
CA ARG A 115 8.89 -13.03 7.13
C ARG A 115 8.19 -11.76 6.65
N HIS A 116 6.86 -11.69 6.71
CA HIS A 116 6.13 -10.51 6.26
C HIS A 116 6.14 -9.42 7.35
N PRO A 117 6.51 -8.16 7.06
CA PRO A 117 6.69 -7.12 8.07
C PRO A 117 5.43 -6.80 8.88
N LEU A 118 4.24 -7.06 8.32
CA LEU A 118 2.97 -6.95 9.06
C LEU A 118 2.84 -7.97 10.19
N TYR A 119 3.42 -9.17 10.06
CA TYR A 119 3.33 -10.24 11.06
C TYR A 119 4.44 -10.18 12.10
N ARG A 120 5.59 -9.56 11.77
CA ARG A 120 6.79 -9.51 12.62
C ARG A 120 6.64 -8.63 13.88
N ARG A 121 5.51 -7.90 14.03
CA ARG A 121 5.21 -7.05 15.20
C ARG A 121 4.10 -7.59 16.11
N ARG A 122 3.75 -8.88 16.05
CA ARG A 122 2.80 -9.47 17.00
C ARG A 122 3.51 -9.81 18.33
N HIS A 123 3.78 -8.79 19.15
CA HIS A 123 4.30 -8.95 20.51
C HIS A 123 3.16 -9.17 21.53
N THR A 124 2.23 -10.08 21.23
CA THR A 124 1.26 -10.56 22.22
C THR A 124 1.69 -11.95 22.65
N ALA A 125 2.04 -12.11 23.93
CA ALA A 125 2.20 -13.43 24.51
C ALA A 125 0.89 -14.19 24.31
N SER A 126 0.94 -15.33 23.63
CA SER A 126 -0.22 -16.22 23.47
C SER A 126 -0.38 -16.96 24.80
N ASN A 127 -1.21 -16.44 25.70
CA ASN A 127 -1.69 -17.18 26.86
C ASN A 127 -3.08 -17.71 26.52
N ASP A 128 -3.24 -19.04 26.53
CA ASP A 128 -4.54 -19.68 26.32
C ASP A 128 -5.43 -19.40 27.53
N THR A 129 -6.47 -18.57 27.32
CA THR A 129 -7.53 -18.37 28.31
C THR A 129 -8.65 -19.39 28.09
N PRO A 130 -9.27 -19.97 29.14
CA PRO A 130 -10.36 -20.95 29.03
C PRO A 130 -11.70 -20.37 28.50
N ASP A 131 -11.69 -19.17 27.92
CA ASP A 131 -12.89 -18.47 27.47
C ASP A 131 -13.52 -19.20 26.27
N MET A 132 -14.85 -19.28 26.23
CA MET A 132 -15.60 -19.82 25.08
C MET A 132 -15.46 -18.94 23.83
N ARG A 133 -15.02 -17.68 24.00
CA ARG A 133 -14.58 -16.79 22.91
C ARG A 133 -13.22 -16.20 23.26
N PRO A 134 -12.11 -16.93 23.04
CA PRO A 134 -10.79 -16.41 23.37
C PRO A 134 -10.51 -15.15 22.52
N VAL A 135 -10.49 -13.98 23.16
CA VAL A 135 -10.07 -12.72 22.56
C VAL A 135 -8.62 -12.45 22.90
N THR A 136 -7.78 -12.19 21.89
CA THR A 136 -6.33 -11.98 22.11
C THR A 136 -5.99 -10.52 21.94
N GLY A 137 -5.55 -9.90 23.03
CA GLY A 137 -5.06 -8.52 23.02
C GLY A 137 -6.14 -7.46 22.81
N GLU A 138 -7.42 -7.80 23.01
CA GLU A 138 -8.54 -6.84 23.00
C GLU A 138 -8.27 -5.70 24.00
N GLY A 139 -8.50 -4.46 23.58
CA GLY A 139 -8.25 -3.28 24.40
C GLY A 139 -6.76 -2.98 24.65
N GLN A 140 -5.85 -3.81 24.12
CA GLN A 140 -4.42 -3.58 24.29
C GLN A 140 -4.00 -2.35 23.48
N VAL A 141 -3.51 -1.33 24.19
CA VAL A 141 -2.91 -0.15 23.55
C VAL A 141 -1.56 -0.52 22.94
N ARG A 142 -1.44 -0.34 21.63
CA ARG A 142 -0.20 -0.56 20.87
C ARG A 142 0.44 0.78 20.53
N GLN A 143 1.76 0.82 20.66
CA GLN A 143 2.57 1.96 20.31
C GLN A 143 3.04 1.82 18.85
N CYS A 144 2.56 2.72 18.00
CA CYS A 144 2.72 2.64 16.54
C CYS A 144 3.43 3.89 16.00
N ARG A 145 3.96 3.77 14.79
CA ARG A 145 4.35 4.94 13.99
C ARG A 145 3.11 5.52 13.33
N SER A 146 3.05 6.82 13.12
CA SER A 146 1.92 7.47 12.45
C SER A 146 1.80 7.01 11.00
N TRP A 147 0.63 6.47 10.64
CA TRP A 147 0.29 6.15 9.26
C TRP A 147 0.15 7.42 8.43
N ASP A 148 -0.46 8.46 9.00
CA ASP A 148 -0.66 9.73 8.31
C ASP A 148 0.67 10.43 8.00
N ALA A 149 1.66 10.34 8.90
CA ALA A 149 3.00 10.85 8.64
C ALA A 149 3.69 10.09 7.50
N LEU A 150 3.51 8.76 7.44
CA LEU A 150 4.02 7.97 6.33
C LEU A 150 3.32 8.32 5.01
N LYS A 151 2.00 8.46 5.03
CA LYS A 151 1.20 8.85 3.87
C LYS A 151 1.58 10.24 3.36
N ALA A 152 1.73 11.22 4.26
CA ALA A 152 2.20 12.56 3.90
C ALA A 152 3.57 12.48 3.18
N TRP A 153 4.52 11.72 3.74
CA TRP A 153 5.83 11.54 3.11
C TRP A 153 5.73 10.92 1.70
N THR A 154 4.80 9.97 1.48
CA THR A 154 4.58 9.42 0.13
C THR A 154 3.96 10.42 -0.84
N MET A 155 3.09 11.31 -0.36
CA MET A 155 2.50 12.38 -1.18
C MET A 155 3.54 13.43 -1.56
N ASP A 156 4.50 13.70 -0.68
CA ASP A 156 5.63 14.60 -0.95
C ASP A 156 6.64 14.00 -1.94
N ASN A 157 6.63 12.68 -2.15
CA ASN A 157 7.53 11.96 -3.05
C ASN A 157 6.74 11.10 -4.05
N PRO A 158 5.83 11.68 -4.84
CA PRO A 158 4.85 10.91 -5.59
C PRO A 158 5.52 10.12 -6.71
N GLY A 159 5.27 8.81 -6.77
CA GLY A 159 5.60 7.97 -7.93
C GLY A 159 4.54 8.01 -9.03
N CYS A 160 3.47 8.78 -8.83
CA CYS A 160 2.36 8.97 -9.77
C CYS A 160 1.71 7.66 -10.22
N TYR A 161 1.75 6.67 -9.35
CA TYR A 161 1.30 5.32 -9.66
C TYR A 161 -0.16 5.13 -9.24
N ARG A 162 -0.90 4.30 -9.98
CA ARG A 162 -2.19 3.75 -9.55
C ARG A 162 -2.26 2.27 -9.92
N TYR A 163 -2.76 1.44 -9.00
CA TYR A 163 -3.12 0.07 -9.30
C TYR A 163 -4.46 0.05 -10.05
N GLY A 164 -4.52 -0.68 -11.17
CA GLY A 164 -5.78 -1.03 -11.84
C GLY A 164 -6.03 -2.53 -11.79
N ASP A 165 -6.79 -3.05 -12.77
CA ASP A 165 -7.18 -4.46 -12.78
C ASP A 165 -5.93 -5.36 -12.85
N PRO A 166 -5.66 -6.19 -11.83
CA PRO A 166 -4.48 -7.04 -11.80
C PRO A 166 -4.47 -8.05 -12.95
N ASN A 167 -5.62 -8.47 -13.47
CA ASN A 167 -5.70 -9.42 -14.58
C ASN A 167 -5.34 -8.78 -15.94
N VAL A 168 -5.44 -7.46 -16.05
CA VAL A 168 -5.17 -6.72 -17.29
C VAL A 168 -3.84 -5.99 -17.23
N GLU A 169 -3.55 -5.35 -16.11
CA GLU A 169 -2.45 -4.41 -16.01
C GLU A 169 -1.15 -5.02 -15.43
N ASP A 170 -1.22 -6.11 -14.65
CA ASP A 170 -0.01 -6.83 -14.21
C ASP A 170 0.62 -7.67 -15.33
N VAL A 171 -0.14 -7.93 -16.40
CA VAL A 171 0.31 -8.72 -17.57
C VAL A 171 0.81 -7.86 -18.73
N GLN A 172 0.78 -6.53 -18.59
CA GLN A 172 1.28 -5.62 -19.62
C GLN A 172 2.80 -5.63 -19.71
N GLU A 173 3.32 -5.48 -20.93
CA GLU A 173 4.75 -5.38 -21.21
C GLU A 173 5.40 -4.16 -20.54
N SER A 174 4.62 -3.12 -20.25
CA SER A 174 5.08 -1.88 -19.63
C SER A 174 4.17 -1.45 -18.49
N GLN A 175 4.78 -0.99 -17.40
CA GLN A 175 4.08 -0.41 -16.25
C GLN A 175 3.93 1.11 -16.37
N ILE A 176 4.45 1.73 -17.44
CA ILE A 176 4.35 3.18 -17.69
C ILE A 176 2.91 3.70 -17.66
N PRO A 177 1.89 3.01 -18.22
CA PRO A 177 0.50 3.45 -18.15
C PRO A 177 -0.01 3.69 -16.72
N ARG A 178 0.50 2.92 -15.74
CA ARG A 178 0.15 3.07 -14.33
C ARG A 178 0.80 4.28 -13.67
N MET A 179 1.82 4.87 -14.27
CA MET A 179 2.59 5.98 -13.70
C MET A 179 2.05 7.35 -14.11
N ARG A 180 0.85 7.43 -14.70
CA ARG A 180 0.27 8.68 -15.23
C ARG A 180 -0.50 9.51 -14.20
N TYR A 181 -0.61 9.06 -12.96
CA TYR A 181 -1.54 9.61 -11.98
C TYR A 181 -0.88 10.54 -10.96
N CYS A 182 -0.18 11.58 -11.44
CA CYS A 182 0.32 12.65 -10.56
C CYS A 182 -0.83 13.58 -10.14
N GLU A 183 -0.77 14.16 -8.95
CA GLU A 183 -1.74 15.21 -8.57
C GLU A 183 -1.56 16.51 -9.36
N GLU A 184 -2.61 17.33 -9.41
CA GLU A 184 -2.55 18.67 -10.00
C GLU A 184 -1.48 19.54 -9.32
N GLY A 185 -0.76 20.32 -10.13
CA GLY A 185 0.37 21.14 -9.65
C GLY A 185 1.70 20.39 -9.56
N ASN A 186 1.74 19.08 -9.78
CA ASN A 186 3.00 18.35 -9.92
C ASN A 186 3.73 18.78 -11.22
N PRO A 187 5.04 19.10 -11.17
CA PRO A 187 5.80 19.54 -12.35
C PRO A 187 5.86 18.49 -13.46
N ASP A 188 5.75 17.21 -13.12
CA ASP A 188 5.87 16.11 -14.05
C ASP A 188 4.54 15.87 -14.83
N LEU A 189 3.41 16.46 -14.39
CA LEU A 189 2.07 16.25 -14.98
C LEU A 189 1.97 16.74 -16.44
N GLY A 190 2.66 17.83 -16.78
CA GLY A 190 2.69 18.34 -18.16
C GLY A 190 3.33 17.35 -19.14
N LEU A 191 4.40 16.69 -18.71
CA LEU A 191 5.08 15.66 -19.50
C LEU A 191 4.21 14.42 -19.68
N ILE A 192 3.49 14.02 -18.62
CA ILE A 192 2.53 12.91 -18.66
C ILE A 192 1.41 13.21 -19.66
N ARG A 193 0.81 14.41 -19.59
CA ARG A 193 -0.25 14.80 -20.52
C ARG A 193 0.22 14.72 -21.97
N ALA A 194 1.40 15.25 -22.27
CA ALA A 194 1.99 15.18 -23.60
C ALA A 194 2.28 13.73 -24.04
N TYR A 195 2.78 12.87 -23.15
CA TYR A 195 3.10 11.48 -23.46
C TYR A 195 1.86 10.64 -23.78
N PHE A 196 0.74 10.88 -23.08
CA PHE A 196 -0.50 10.13 -23.24
C PHE A 196 -1.55 10.82 -24.13
N ASP A 197 -1.18 11.91 -24.82
CA ASP A 197 -2.08 12.70 -25.66
C ASP A 197 -3.36 13.16 -24.91
N LYS A 198 -3.16 13.64 -23.67
CA LYS A 198 -4.21 14.19 -22.82
C LYS A 198 -4.23 15.70 -22.94
N ASP A 199 -5.44 16.27 -22.98
CA ASP A 199 -5.62 17.71 -22.96
C ASP A 199 -5.29 18.32 -21.57
N ALA A 200 -5.29 19.64 -21.50
CA ALA A 200 -4.99 20.38 -20.27
C ALA A 200 -6.12 20.32 -19.23
N GLU A 201 -7.33 19.92 -19.63
CA GLU A 201 -8.51 19.81 -18.77
C GLU A 201 -8.56 18.45 -18.06
N TRP A 202 -8.00 17.40 -18.68
CA TRP A 202 -7.93 16.05 -18.11
C TRP A 202 -7.19 16.07 -16.78
N ARG A 203 -7.85 15.53 -15.76
CA ARG A 203 -7.26 15.33 -14.44
C ARG A 203 -7.14 13.84 -14.17
N PRO A 204 -6.03 13.40 -13.55
CA PRO A 204 -5.90 12.02 -13.08
C PRO A 204 -7.01 11.56 -12.12
N ALA A 205 -7.67 12.50 -11.43
CA ALA A 205 -8.82 12.20 -10.58
C ALA A 205 -10.09 11.83 -11.34
N ASP A 206 -10.19 12.21 -12.63
CA ASP A 206 -11.38 11.93 -13.46
C ASP A 206 -11.38 10.48 -13.98
N ASP A 207 -10.19 9.87 -14.06
CA ASP A 207 -10.05 8.46 -14.44
C ASP A 207 -10.63 7.55 -13.35
N ARG A 208 -11.45 6.58 -13.77
CA ARG A 208 -12.04 5.55 -12.89
C ARG A 208 -10.95 4.88 -12.05
N VAL A 209 -11.18 4.81 -10.75
CA VAL A 209 -10.41 3.96 -9.84
C VAL A 209 -10.99 2.56 -9.94
N TRP A 210 -10.13 1.60 -10.24
CA TRP A 210 -10.54 0.20 -10.31
C TRP A 210 -10.94 -0.32 -8.93
N SER A 211 -12.05 -1.05 -8.89
CA SER A 211 -12.56 -1.72 -7.70
C SER A 211 -12.77 -3.20 -7.98
N TRP A 212 -12.58 -4.05 -6.96
CA TRP A 212 -12.93 -5.47 -7.06
C TRP A 212 -14.40 -5.71 -7.40
N PHE A 213 -15.27 -4.76 -7.04
CA PHE A 213 -16.71 -4.86 -7.29
C PHE A 213 -17.08 -4.51 -8.74
N ASP A 214 -16.18 -3.90 -9.51
CA ASP A 214 -16.41 -3.54 -10.91
C ASP A 214 -16.67 -4.77 -11.81
N ASN A 215 -16.14 -5.94 -11.41
CA ASN A 215 -16.25 -7.19 -12.14
C ASN A 215 -17.28 -8.17 -11.54
N MET A 216 -18.08 -7.74 -10.55
CA MET A 216 -19.05 -8.61 -9.84
C MET A 216 -20.51 -8.39 -10.25
N ASP A 217 -20.80 -7.36 -11.05
CA ASP A 217 -22.15 -7.06 -11.58
C ASP A 217 -22.37 -7.58 -13.02
N GLY A 218 -21.57 -8.57 -13.45
CA GLY A 218 -21.66 -9.23 -14.76
C GLY A 218 -22.26 -10.63 -14.70
#